data_AF-A0A174APL1-F1
#
_entry.id   AF-A0A174APL1-F1
#
_cell.length_a   1.000
_cell.length_b   1.000
_cell.length_c   1.000
_cell.angle_alpha   90.00
_cell.angle_beta   90.00
_cell.angle_gamma   90.00
#
_symmetry.space_group_name_H-M   'P 1'
#
loop_
_entity.id
_entity.type
_entity.pdbx_description
1 polymer ?
#
loop_
_entity_poly.entity_id
_entity_poly.type
_entity_poly.pdbx_seq_one_letter_code
_entity_poly.pdbx_strand_id
1 'polypeptide(L)'
;MEIGAMLDELREKALKDRNIWQELMDTRKAEQPLAAFCAKCRELGYQIYEMDLITAGEEFYATMRRSTNGGGENSPKLAGEDDFYELFFASLEEHI
;
A
#
# COMPACT_ATOMS: atom_id res chain seq x y z
N MET A 1 -6.58 -13.13 3.60
CA MET A 1 -6.41 -12.57 2.24
C MET A 1 -5.00 -12.02 2.16
N GLU A 2 -4.38 -12.06 0.98
CA GLU A 2 -3.08 -11.41 0.77
C GLU A 2 -3.21 -9.89 0.93
N ILE A 3 -2.12 -9.23 1.33
CA ILE A 3 -2.09 -7.78 1.56
C ILE A 3 -2.54 -7.01 0.31
N GLY A 4 -2.03 -7.39 -0.87
CA GLY A 4 -2.43 -6.74 -2.14
C GLY A 4 -3.94 -6.81 -2.39
N ALA A 5 -4.56 -7.98 -2.17
CA ALA A 5 -6.00 -8.14 -2.36
C ALA A 5 -6.82 -7.32 -1.34
N MET A 6 -6.35 -7.22 -0.08
CA MET A 6 -7.00 -6.37 0.91
C MET A 6 -6.91 -4.88 0.56
N LEU A 7 -5.75 -4.44 0.05
CA LEU A 7 -5.57 -3.06 -0.43
C LEU A 7 -6.46 -2.76 -1.64
N ASP A 8 -6.59 -3.69 -2.59
CA ASP A 8 -7.45 -3.53 -3.76
C ASP A 8 -8.93 -3.38 -3.35
N GLU A 9 -9.43 -4.25 -2.47
CA GLU A 9 -10.79 -4.15 -1.97
C GLU A 9 -11.03 -2.87 -1.18
N LEU A 10 -10.08 -2.48 -0.31
CA LEU A 10 -10.14 -1.24 0.45
C LEU A 10 -10.16 -0.02 -0.48
N ARG A 11 -9.34 -0.02 -1.53
CA ARG A 11 -9.29 1.03 -2.55
C ARG A 11 -10.63 1.16 -3.25
N GLU A 12 -11.20 0.06 -3.73
CA GLU A 12 -12.52 0.09 -4.37
C GLU A 12 -13.61 0.60 -3.42
N LYS A 13 -13.55 0.22 -2.16
CA LYS A 13 -14.48 0.69 -1.13
C LYS A 13 -14.34 2.20 -0.92
N ALA A 14 -13.12 2.71 -0.80
CA ALA A 14 -12.85 4.14 -0.67
C ALA A 14 -13.31 4.94 -1.90
N LEU A 15 -13.10 4.43 -3.12
CA LEU A 15 -13.55 5.10 -4.34
C LEU A 15 -15.08 5.21 -4.44
N LYS A 16 -15.81 4.28 -3.82
CA LYS A 16 -17.29 4.27 -3.80
C LYS A 16 -17.88 5.04 -2.61
N ASP A 17 -17.12 5.21 -1.53
CA ASP A 17 -17.56 5.86 -0.30
C ASP A 17 -16.61 6.99 0.10
N ARG A 18 -17.08 8.23 -0.08
CA ARG A 18 -16.30 9.43 0.22
C ARG A 18 -15.93 9.59 1.70
N ASN A 19 -16.70 9.04 2.63
CA ASN A 19 -16.35 9.11 4.04
C ASN A 19 -15.12 8.24 4.32
N ILE A 20 -15.10 7.01 3.79
CA ILE A 20 -13.96 6.11 3.91
C ILE A 20 -12.74 6.70 3.24
N TRP A 21 -12.89 7.26 2.04
CA TRP A 21 -11.80 7.95 1.37
C TRP A 21 -11.20 9.07 2.23
N GLN A 22 -12.06 9.91 2.82
CA GLN A 22 -11.60 11.02 3.65
C GLN A 22 -10.91 10.53 4.93
N GLU A 23 -11.47 9.53 5.60
CA GLU A 23 -10.86 8.92 6.79
C GLU A 23 -9.47 8.34 6.50
N LEU A 24 -9.30 7.65 5.36
CA LEU A 24 -8.00 7.14 4.94
C LEU A 24 -7.02 8.28 4.64
N MET A 25 -7.45 9.30 3.90
CA MET A 25 -6.60 10.46 3.59
C MET A 25 -6.17 11.24 4.83
N ASP A 26 -7.03 11.33 5.86
CA ASP A 26 -6.71 12.01 7.10
C ASP A 26 -5.63 11.29 7.92
N THR A 27 -5.45 9.97 7.75
CA THR A 27 -4.35 9.24 8.40
C THR A 27 -2.97 9.77 8.00
N ARG A 28 -2.83 10.36 6.79
CA ARG A 28 -1.58 10.97 6.31
C ARG A 28 -1.14 12.19 7.13
N LYS A 29 -2.06 12.80 7.88
CA LYS A 29 -1.80 13.98 8.73
C LYS A 29 -1.33 13.59 10.14
N ALA A 30 -1.34 12.30 10.48
CA ALA A 30 -0.89 11.82 11.78
C ALA A 30 0.64 11.94 11.93
N GLU A 31 1.11 11.95 13.18
CA GLU A 31 2.55 11.92 13.48
C GLU A 31 3.23 10.64 12.95
N GLN A 32 2.47 9.54 12.94
CA GLN A 32 2.90 8.25 12.39
C GLN A 32 1.88 7.76 11.34
N PRO A 33 2.00 8.23 10.08
CA PRO A 33 1.01 7.98 9.03
C PRO A 33 0.76 6.50 8.72
N LEU A 34 1.82 5.70 8.59
CA LEU A 34 1.71 4.26 8.33
C LEU A 34 0.95 3.54 9.45
N ALA A 35 1.28 3.81 10.71
CA ALA A 35 0.60 3.20 11.85
C ALA A 35 -0.87 3.62 11.93
N ALA A 36 -1.17 4.89 11.67
CA ALA A 36 -2.54 5.41 11.62
C ALA A 36 -3.35 4.77 10.49
N PHE A 37 -2.76 4.60 9.30
CA PHE A 37 -3.35 3.90 8.18
C PHE A 37 -3.66 2.44 8.53
N CYS A 38 -2.68 1.67 9.02
CA CYS A 38 -2.88 0.28 9.41
C CYS A 38 -3.92 0.13 10.52
N ALA A 39 -3.99 1.07 11.48
CA ALA A 39 -5.06 1.11 12.47
C ALA A 39 -6.44 1.31 11.82
N LYS A 40 -6.57 2.30 10.92
CA LYS A 40 -7.82 2.55 10.19
C LYS A 40 -8.24 1.36 9.33
N CYS A 41 -7.31 0.70 8.64
CA CYS A 41 -7.58 -0.54 7.90
C CYS A 41 -8.21 -1.61 8.79
N ARG A 42 -7.67 -1.81 10.00
CA ARG A 42 -8.17 -2.79 10.97
C ARG A 42 -9.56 -2.42 11.50
N GLU A 43 -9.82 -1.14 11.74
CA GLU A 43 -11.18 -0.66 12.09
C GLU A 43 -12.20 -0.96 10.99
N LEU A 44 -11.77 -0.90 9.73
CA LEU A 44 -12.59 -1.22 8.55
C LEU A 44 -12.69 -2.73 8.25
N GLY A 45 -12.04 -3.58 9.05
CA GLY A 45 -12.08 -5.04 8.94
C GLY A 45 -10.92 -5.66 8.15
N TYR A 46 -9.97 -4.85 7.67
CA TYR A 46 -8.80 -5.32 6.91
C TYR A 46 -7.62 -5.56 7.87
N GLN A 47 -7.19 -6.81 8.00
CA GLN A 47 -6.08 -7.22 8.88
C GLN A 47 -4.71 -6.85 8.27
N ILE A 48 -4.48 -5.55 8.09
CA ILE A 48 -3.25 -4.98 7.53
C ILE A 48 -2.43 -4.42 8.70
N TYR A 49 -1.26 -5.00 8.92
CA TYR A 49 -0.28 -4.54 9.92
C TYR A 49 0.93 -3.94 9.23
N GLU A 50 1.67 -3.08 9.93
CA GLU A 50 2.79 -2.33 9.38
C GLU A 50 3.87 -3.25 8.80
N MET A 51 4.25 -4.29 9.55
CA MET A 51 5.26 -5.25 9.10
C MET A 51 4.80 -6.03 7.87
N ASP A 52 3.54 -6.51 7.87
CA ASP A 52 2.99 -7.28 6.76
C ASP A 52 2.92 -6.43 5.47
N LEU A 53 2.58 -5.15 5.59
CA LEU A 53 2.53 -4.22 4.48
C LEU A 53 3.92 -3.98 3.88
N ILE A 54 4.92 -3.74 4.73
CA ILE A 54 6.32 -3.54 4.32
C ILE A 54 6.85 -4.79 3.64
N THR A 55 6.69 -5.95 4.27
CA THR A 55 7.18 -7.23 3.71
C THR A 55 6.51 -7.55 2.38
N ALA A 56 5.19 -7.34 2.25
CA ALA A 56 4.49 -7.59 0.99
C ALA A 56 5.02 -6.71 -0.15
N GLY A 57 5.33 -5.44 0.12
CA GLY A 57 5.92 -4.53 -0.86
C GLY A 57 7.33 -4.95 -1.29
N GLU A 58 8.19 -5.32 -0.33
CA GLU A 58 9.54 -5.82 -0.59
C GLU A 58 9.52 -7.13 -1.41
N GLU A 59 8.64 -8.07 -1.06
CA GLU A 59 8.51 -9.36 -1.75
C GLU A 59 7.99 -9.19 -3.18
N PHE A 60 7.03 -8.29 -3.40
CA PHE A 60 6.52 -7.96 -4.72
C PHE A 60 7.62 -7.38 -5.61
N TYR A 61 8.38 -6.41 -5.10
CA TYR A 61 9.50 -5.82 -5.80
C TYR A 61 10.61 -6.84 -6.11
N ALA A 62 10.99 -7.65 -5.13
CA ALA A 62 12.02 -8.68 -5.30
C ALA A 62 11.62 -9.72 -6.36
N THR A 63 10.35 -10.09 -6.41
CA THR A 63 9.80 -11.01 -7.43
C THR A 63 9.89 -10.38 -8.82
N MET A 64 9.49 -9.11 -8.96
CA MET A 64 9.56 -8.37 -10.22
C MET A 64 11.01 -8.27 -10.74
N ARG A 65 11.98 -8.05 -9.85
CA ARG A 65 13.42 -7.97 -10.20
C ARG A 65 14.07 -9.31 -10.52
N ARG A 66 13.54 -10.43 -10.01
CA ARG A 66 14.04 -11.78 -10.32
C ARG A 66 13.52 -12.33 -11.65
N SER A 67 12.49 -11.71 -12.23
CA SER A 67 11.84 -12.22 -13.45
C SER A 67 12.57 -11.90 -14.77
N THR A 68 13.70 -11.18 -14.73
CA THR A 68 14.58 -11.02 -15.90
C THR A 68 15.80 -11.92 -15.73
N ASN A 69 15.80 -12.99 -16.53
CA ASN A 69 16.94 -13.79 -16.97
C ASN A 69 18.30 -13.05 -16.94
N GLY A 70 18.98 -13.14 -15.79
CA GLY A 70 20.42 -12.94 -15.63
C GLY A 70 20.88 -11.47 -15.54
N GLY A 71 21.00 -10.96 -14.31
CA GLY A 71 21.81 -9.76 -14.02
C GLY A 71 21.06 -8.63 -13.31
N GLY A 72 20.41 -8.91 -12.17
CA GLY A 72 19.55 -7.94 -11.47
C GLY A 72 20.22 -7.12 -10.36
N GLU A 73 21.50 -7.37 -10.02
CA GLU A 73 22.14 -6.75 -8.84
C GLU A 73 22.39 -5.23 -8.98
N ASN A 74 22.22 -4.65 -10.17
CA ASN A 74 22.62 -3.25 -10.44
C ASN A 74 21.52 -2.30 -10.94
N SER A 75 20.25 -2.71 -11.06
CA SER A 75 19.24 -1.70 -11.38
C SER A 75 19.02 -0.81 -10.15
N PRO A 76 19.04 0.52 -10.28
CA PRO A 76 18.75 1.41 -9.16
C PRO A 76 17.32 1.15 -8.67
N LYS A 77 17.13 1.05 -7.35
CA LYS A 77 15.79 1.05 -6.74
C LYS A 77 15.16 2.40 -7.06
N LEU A 78 14.13 2.44 -7.92
CA LEU A 78 13.31 3.63 -8.06
C LEU A 78 12.59 3.82 -6.72
N ALA A 79 12.69 5.01 -6.14
CA ALA A 79 12.15 5.28 -4.82
C ALA A 79 10.61 5.12 -4.84
N GLY A 80 10.08 4.20 -4.03
CA GLY A 80 8.64 4.02 -3.81
C GLY A 80 7.96 2.85 -4.52
N GLU A 81 8.65 2.09 -5.40
CA GLU A 81 8.03 0.94 -6.10
C GLU A 81 7.77 -0.27 -5.18
N ASP A 82 8.45 -0.34 -4.05
CA ASP A 82 8.24 -1.35 -3.00
C ASP A 82 7.39 -0.82 -1.84
N ASP A 83 6.94 0.43 -1.91
CA ASP A 83 6.16 1.05 -0.85
C ASP A 83 4.67 0.95 -1.17
N PHE A 84 4.05 -0.14 -0.72
CA PHE A 84 2.62 -0.37 -0.90
C PHE A 84 1.74 0.70 -0.23
N TYR A 85 2.24 1.37 0.80
CA TYR A 85 1.52 2.49 1.43
C TYR A 85 1.47 3.68 0.48
N GLU A 86 2.60 4.11 -0.08
CA GLU A 86 2.63 5.22 -1.04
C GLU A 86 1.88 4.88 -2.34
N LEU A 87 2.03 3.66 -2.87
CA LEU A 87 1.31 3.20 -4.05
C LEU A 87 -0.21 3.20 -3.85
N PHE A 88 -0.68 2.78 -2.67
CA PHE A 88 -2.10 2.81 -2.34
C PHE A 88 -2.65 4.24 -2.41
N PHE A 89 -1.98 5.22 -1.79
CA PHE A 89 -2.45 6.60 -1.80
C PHE A 89 -2.37 7.25 -3.17
N ALA A 90 -1.31 6.99 -3.95
CA ALA A 90 -1.22 7.44 -5.34
C ALA A 90 -2.43 6.96 -6.16
N SER A 91 -2.82 5.69 -6.00
CA SER A 91 -3.98 5.13 -6.71
C SER A 91 -5.32 5.78 -6.33
N LEU A 92 -5.45 6.31 -5.11
CA LEU A 92 -6.64 7.03 -4.65
C LEU A 92 -6.67 8.48 -5.14
N GLU A 93 -5.50 9.08 -5.39
CA GLU A 93 -5.36 10.46 -5.89
C GLU A 93 -5.54 10.55 -7.40
N GLU A 94 -5.18 9.52 -8.16
CA GLU A 94 -5.39 9.46 -9.62
C GLU A 94 -6.86 9.46 -10.05
N HIS A 95 -7.79 9.20 -9.12
CA HIS A 95 -9.23 9.04 -9.39
C HIS A 95 -10.08 10.21 -8.84
N ILE A 96 -9.45 11.37 -8.59
CA ILE A 96 -10.13 12.63 -8.22
C ILE A 96 -10.34 13.49 -9.46
#